data_AF-J4D719-F1
#
_entry.id   AF-J4D719-F1
#
_cell.length_a   1.000
_cell.length_b   1.000
_cell.length_c   1.000
_cell.angle_alpha   90.00
_cell.angle_beta   90.00
_cell.angle_gamma   90.00
#
_symmetry.space_group_name_H-M   'P 1'
#
loop_
_entity.id
_entity.type
_entity.pdbx_description
1 polymer ?
#
loop_
_entity_poly.entity_id
_entity_poly.type
_entity_poly.pdbx_seq_one_letter_code
_entity_poly.pdbx_strand_id
1 'polypeptide(L)'
;MNKRFIKLVYGLYIAIFYRNVFKSFTVKCEDKSPEESNVVDYNVDSIPLKYVPGTGYTVSVIMGGQTLNLLLHSTICGIFLFENSKKICNSDVENSCYNPNKSTTATWCDTTMTCLPGKFNYECREIHSPYSIKDFTASPFRIFGNEFKIYTVEGYESLRMALHNKKSDVMYDKVPVKLARHLDRYDIRIFKNVDGLLGIAGPEVCCRTSIWDRIIREYRGFFVIDINPPENVRFPSKLYLGTDRLADEDIKWSEKRQVGGLVTNSSLQFTMYDLKICNVSLFGKTSSNWEATIDLSTPYMVLPKNFWITLMKYLPVDPSCFTDDTQPRLCKLLPSERYFPIMEFKLSNPYFVNFEKCEPQTVKIPLENLLEDDGKSKTIMIVPDEFRDKSPYTLNPSIKLGYKVLESLNVVVDTEGYRIGLVPKNELVGSLSKCAEVPVCIGDQVYEPALNVCVDPMCSMWLMKRLNPESRVCETSFLAKILFTTIISVLVIAEFYCNFARRHILKITSRLCQ
;
A
#
# COMPACT_ATOMS: atom_id res chain seq x y z
N MET A 1 -17.67 -64.00 -36.68
CA MET A 1 -16.56 -63.55 -35.81
C MET A 1 -16.52 -62.02 -35.64
N ASN A 2 -17.68 -61.33 -35.51
CA ASN A 2 -17.76 -59.92 -35.93
C ASN A 2 -18.62 -58.96 -35.05
N LYS A 3 -18.75 -59.22 -33.74
CA LYS A 3 -19.39 -58.25 -32.81
C LYS A 3 -18.60 -58.01 -31.53
N ARG A 4 -17.85 -59.01 -31.05
CA ARG A 4 -16.96 -58.84 -29.87
C ARG A 4 -15.74 -57.98 -30.17
N PHE A 5 -15.15 -58.10 -31.36
CA PHE A 5 -13.96 -57.32 -31.72
C PHE A 5 -14.28 -55.82 -31.87
N ILE A 6 -15.41 -55.48 -32.49
CA ILE A 6 -15.85 -54.08 -32.64
C ILE A 6 -16.13 -53.44 -31.28
N LYS A 7 -16.77 -54.13 -30.33
CA LYS A 7 -16.98 -53.60 -28.97
C LYS A 7 -15.65 -53.36 -28.23
N LEU A 8 -14.66 -54.23 -28.44
CA LEU A 8 -13.35 -54.10 -27.79
C LEU A 8 -12.56 -52.92 -28.36
N VAL A 9 -12.59 -52.73 -29.69
CA VAL A 9 -11.96 -51.58 -30.35
C VAL A 9 -12.65 -50.28 -29.99
N TYR A 10 -13.99 -50.23 -29.95
CA TYR A 10 -14.73 -49.04 -29.53
C TYR A 10 -14.49 -48.69 -28.06
N GLY A 11 -14.43 -49.69 -27.17
CA GLY A 11 -14.09 -49.50 -25.76
C GLY A 11 -12.68 -48.96 -25.57
N LEU A 12 -11.71 -49.47 -26.34
CA LEU A 12 -10.33 -48.97 -26.32
C LEU A 12 -10.25 -47.53 -26.86
N TYR A 13 -10.98 -47.22 -27.93
CA TYR A 13 -10.98 -45.89 -28.53
C TYR A 13 -11.61 -44.85 -27.60
N ILE A 14 -12.71 -45.18 -26.92
CA ILE A 14 -13.32 -44.30 -25.91
C ILE A 14 -12.38 -44.12 -24.71
N ALA A 15 -11.73 -45.18 -24.24
CA ALA A 15 -10.78 -45.08 -23.12
C ALA A 15 -9.55 -44.22 -23.47
N ILE A 16 -9.00 -44.36 -24.69
CA ILE A 16 -7.87 -43.55 -25.17
C ILE A 16 -8.31 -42.11 -25.41
N PHE A 17 -9.50 -41.88 -25.98
CA PHE A 17 -10.05 -40.55 -26.20
C PHE A 17 -10.32 -39.83 -24.87
N TYR A 18 -10.93 -40.48 -23.88
CA TYR A 18 -11.09 -39.92 -22.54
C TYR A 18 -9.74 -39.66 -21.86
N ARG A 19 -8.77 -40.57 -21.99
CA ARG A 19 -7.44 -40.39 -21.39
C ARG A 19 -6.65 -39.24 -22.01
N ASN A 20 -6.77 -39.01 -23.31
CA ASN A 20 -6.10 -37.92 -24.01
C ASN A 20 -6.83 -36.58 -23.81
N VAL A 21 -8.16 -36.56 -23.84
CA VAL A 21 -8.95 -35.34 -23.61
C VAL A 21 -8.87 -34.89 -22.15
N PHE A 22 -8.91 -35.80 -21.17
CA PHE A 22 -8.75 -35.41 -19.75
C PHE A 22 -7.30 -35.09 -19.34
N LYS A 23 -6.28 -35.69 -19.97
CA LYS A 23 -4.89 -35.29 -19.71
C LYS A 23 -4.58 -33.87 -20.19
N SER A 24 -5.29 -33.37 -21.20
CA SER A 24 -5.07 -32.03 -21.75
C SER A 24 -5.73 -30.90 -20.96
N PHE A 25 -6.55 -31.18 -19.93
CA PHE A 25 -7.24 -30.17 -19.12
C PHE A 25 -6.85 -30.16 -17.63
N THR A 26 -5.97 -31.04 -17.19
CA THR A 26 -5.40 -30.97 -15.83
C THR A 26 -4.24 -29.98 -15.80
N VAL A 27 -4.55 -28.70 -15.61
CA VAL A 27 -3.58 -27.72 -15.11
C VAL A 27 -3.30 -28.11 -13.66
N LYS A 28 -2.12 -28.64 -13.38
CA LYS A 28 -1.67 -28.91 -12.01
C LYS A 28 -1.09 -27.63 -11.41
N CYS A 29 -1.42 -27.35 -10.16
CA CYS A 29 -0.71 -26.36 -9.35
C CYS A 29 0.67 -26.94 -9.01
N GLU A 30 1.69 -26.57 -9.78
CA GLU A 30 3.07 -27.02 -9.60
C GLU A 30 3.75 -26.07 -8.61
N ASP A 31 3.88 -26.49 -7.35
CA ASP A 31 4.71 -25.82 -6.36
C ASP A 31 6.17 -26.25 -6.58
N LYS A 32 6.98 -25.37 -7.17
CA LYS A 32 8.44 -25.50 -7.13
C LYS A 32 8.99 -24.61 -6.02
N SER A 33 9.86 -25.21 -5.21
CA SER A 33 10.74 -24.48 -4.29
C SER A 33 11.55 -23.47 -5.09
N PRO A 34 11.78 -22.24 -4.58
CA PRO A 34 12.67 -21.29 -5.24
C PRO A 34 14.10 -21.86 -5.16
N GLU A 35 14.57 -22.50 -6.23
CA GLU A 35 16.01 -22.54 -6.49
C GLU A 35 16.47 -21.11 -6.78
N GLU A 36 17.72 -20.81 -6.40
CA GLU A 36 18.34 -19.48 -6.40
C GLU A 36 17.82 -18.56 -7.51
N SER A 37 17.48 -17.32 -7.13
CA SER A 37 17.09 -16.26 -8.06
C SER A 37 18.19 -16.08 -9.10
N ASN A 38 18.01 -16.74 -10.24
CA ASN A 38 18.84 -16.57 -11.41
C ASN A 38 18.54 -15.16 -11.94
N VAL A 39 19.22 -14.16 -11.40
CA VAL A 39 19.28 -12.82 -11.99
C VAL A 39 20.02 -13.00 -13.31
N VAL A 40 19.26 -13.27 -14.36
CA VAL A 40 19.84 -13.41 -15.70
C VAL A 40 20.16 -12.01 -16.20
N ASP A 41 21.46 -11.69 -16.24
CA ASP A 41 21.97 -10.42 -16.71
C ASP A 41 21.89 -10.37 -18.25
N TYR A 42 20.68 -10.19 -18.77
CA TYR A 42 20.47 -9.91 -20.18
C TYR A 42 20.64 -8.41 -20.47
N ASN A 43 21.02 -8.10 -21.71
CA ASN A 43 20.96 -6.78 -22.34
C ASN A 43 19.50 -6.28 -22.43
N VAL A 44 18.88 -5.99 -21.29
CA VAL A 44 17.51 -5.47 -21.20
C VAL A 44 17.56 -3.95 -21.15
N ASP A 45 16.70 -3.32 -21.95
CA ASP A 45 16.57 -1.87 -21.99
C ASP A 45 16.16 -1.35 -20.61
N SER A 46 16.93 -0.41 -20.08
CA SER A 46 16.68 0.13 -18.74
C SER A 46 17.06 1.59 -18.59
N ILE A 47 16.35 2.28 -17.71
CA ILE A 47 16.61 3.67 -17.32
C ILE A 47 17.36 3.62 -15.98
N PRO A 48 18.61 4.10 -15.91
CA PRO A 48 19.34 4.15 -14.66
C PRO A 48 18.71 5.16 -13.69
N LEU A 49 18.63 4.79 -12.41
CA LEU A 49 18.17 5.66 -11.34
C LEU A 49 19.34 6.11 -10.46
N LYS A 50 19.32 7.37 -10.04
CA LYS A 50 20.29 7.95 -9.13
C LYS A 50 19.60 8.36 -7.83
N TYR A 51 20.09 7.86 -6.69
CA TYR A 51 19.60 8.29 -5.39
C TYR A 51 20.12 9.69 -5.02
N VAL A 52 19.21 10.55 -4.56
CA VAL A 52 19.49 11.88 -4.00
C VAL A 52 19.07 11.86 -2.53
N PRO A 53 20.04 11.96 -1.59
CA PRO A 53 19.76 11.92 -0.16
C PRO A 53 18.72 12.95 0.28
N GLY A 54 17.73 12.51 1.06
CA GLY A 54 16.65 13.37 1.56
C GLY A 54 15.54 13.69 0.54
N THR A 55 15.67 13.26 -0.72
CA THR A 55 14.65 13.50 -1.75
C THR A 55 14.14 12.21 -2.39
N GLY A 56 15.01 11.34 -2.90
CA GLY A 56 14.59 10.07 -3.50
C GLY A 56 15.36 9.73 -4.78
N TYR A 57 14.76 8.91 -5.64
CA TYR A 57 15.40 8.43 -6.88
C TYR A 57 15.09 9.33 -8.07
N THR A 58 16.12 9.71 -8.82
CA THR A 58 16.01 10.59 -9.99
C THR A 58 16.41 9.88 -11.27
N VAL A 59 15.88 10.37 -12.39
CA VAL A 59 16.27 10.00 -13.76
C VAL A 59 17.00 11.19 -14.40
N SER A 60 18.14 10.93 -15.02
CA SER A 60 18.86 11.94 -15.79
C SER A 60 18.30 12.04 -17.20
N VAL A 61 17.93 13.24 -17.62
CA VAL A 61 17.37 13.53 -18.95
C VAL A 61 18.01 14.78 -19.54
N ILE A 62 17.91 14.92 -20.85
CA ILE A 62 18.27 16.15 -21.57
C ILE A 62 16.97 16.77 -22.10
N MET A 63 16.64 17.96 -21.62
CA MET A 63 15.44 18.72 -21.99
C MET A 63 15.84 20.04 -22.65
N GLY A 64 15.49 20.26 -23.91
CA GLY A 64 15.86 21.49 -24.62
C GLY A 64 17.36 21.79 -24.59
N GLY A 65 18.19 20.73 -24.65
CA GLY A 65 19.65 20.82 -24.55
C GLY A 65 20.22 20.96 -23.13
N GLN A 66 19.39 20.98 -22.09
CA GLN A 66 19.81 21.10 -20.68
C GLN A 66 19.75 19.73 -20.00
N THR A 67 20.83 19.33 -19.31
CA THR A 67 20.85 18.08 -18.54
C THR A 67 20.20 18.32 -17.18
N LEU A 68 19.17 17.55 -16.86
CA LEU A 68 18.35 17.69 -15.65
C LEU A 68 18.19 16.34 -14.93
N ASN A 69 18.09 16.37 -13.62
CA ASN A 69 17.74 15.21 -12.78
C ASN A 69 16.31 15.34 -12.29
N LEU A 70 15.42 14.51 -12.81
CA LEU A 70 13.99 14.54 -12.48
C LEU A 70 13.67 13.48 -11.43
N LEU A 71 13.06 13.88 -10.33
CA LEU A 71 12.59 12.95 -9.29
C LEU A 71 11.48 12.06 -9.84
N LEU A 72 11.69 10.75 -9.70
CA LEU A 72 10.73 9.75 -10.12
C LEU A 72 9.51 9.74 -9.19
N HIS A 73 8.31 9.77 -9.76
CA HIS A 73 7.09 9.95 -8.98
C HIS A 73 5.95 9.06 -9.51
N SER A 74 5.36 8.22 -8.65
CA SER A 74 4.41 7.19 -9.08
C SER A 74 2.95 7.65 -9.21
N THR A 75 2.59 8.83 -8.69
CA THR A 75 1.18 9.29 -8.64
C THR A 75 0.87 10.50 -9.53
N ILE A 76 1.86 11.07 -10.21
CA ILE A 76 1.67 12.18 -11.13
C ILE A 76 1.92 11.72 -12.56
N CYS A 77 1.33 12.43 -13.52
CA CYS A 77 1.58 12.23 -14.93
C CYS A 77 2.45 13.35 -15.54
N GLY A 78 3.38 12.94 -16.39
CA GLY A 78 4.14 13.81 -17.27
C GLY A 78 5.42 14.35 -16.63
N ILE A 79 6.02 15.33 -17.29
CA ILE A 79 7.29 15.93 -16.86
C ILE A 79 7.01 17.32 -16.28
N PHE A 80 7.51 17.55 -15.07
CA PHE A 80 7.53 18.87 -14.45
C PHE A 80 8.97 19.37 -14.45
N LEU A 81 9.21 20.55 -14.99
CA LEU A 81 10.50 21.20 -15.03
C LEU A 81 10.50 22.31 -13.98
N PHE A 82 11.40 22.26 -13.00
CA PHE A 82 11.50 23.34 -12.03
C PHE A 82 12.18 24.52 -12.67
N GLU A 83 11.50 25.66 -12.69
CA GLU A 83 12.12 26.89 -13.17
C GLU A 83 13.34 27.23 -12.31
N ASN A 84 14.41 27.70 -12.95
CA ASN A 84 15.56 28.32 -12.30
C ASN A 84 15.19 29.64 -11.59
N SER A 85 14.42 29.51 -10.51
CA SER A 85 14.01 30.58 -9.61
C SER A 85 14.00 30.05 -8.17
N LYS A 86 14.28 30.92 -7.20
CA LYS A 86 14.31 30.57 -5.77
C LYS A 86 12.94 30.16 -5.20
N LYS A 87 11.86 30.26 -5.98
CA LYS A 87 10.50 29.89 -5.55
C LYS A 87 10.22 28.39 -5.65
N ILE A 88 11.02 27.65 -6.41
CA ILE A 88 10.83 26.22 -6.65
C ILE A 88 12.16 25.47 -6.74
N CYS A 89 13.19 26.08 -7.31
CA CYS A 89 14.51 25.47 -7.41
C CYS A 89 15.26 25.56 -6.09
N ASN A 90 15.69 24.42 -5.57
CA ASN A 90 16.55 24.33 -4.40
C ASN A 90 17.70 23.37 -4.69
N SER A 91 18.84 23.90 -5.12
CA SER A 91 20.00 23.10 -5.47
C SER A 91 21.27 23.74 -4.95
N ASP A 92 22.19 22.91 -4.48
CA ASP A 92 23.52 23.30 -4.06
C ASP A 92 24.40 23.70 -5.26
N VAL A 93 23.99 23.33 -6.49
CA VAL A 93 24.67 23.67 -7.75
C VAL A 93 23.99 24.87 -8.41
N GLU A 94 24.72 25.96 -8.64
CA GLU A 94 24.22 27.13 -9.36
C GLU A 94 23.73 26.76 -10.77
N ASN A 95 22.55 27.26 -11.15
CA ASN A 95 21.92 27.07 -12.46
C ASN A 95 21.64 25.60 -12.87
N SER A 96 21.39 24.73 -11.91
CA SER A 96 21.02 23.32 -12.15
C SER A 96 19.59 23.13 -12.67
N CYS A 97 18.64 23.95 -12.19
CA CYS A 97 17.25 23.88 -12.63
C CYS A 97 17.02 24.43 -14.04
N TYR A 98 15.88 24.07 -14.62
CA TYR A 98 15.55 24.36 -16.01
C TYR A 98 15.40 25.86 -16.28
N ASN A 99 16.08 26.35 -17.32
CA ASN A 99 15.96 27.73 -17.80
C ASN A 99 15.29 27.75 -19.18
N PRO A 100 14.04 28.26 -19.29
CA PRO A 100 13.33 28.36 -20.55
C PRO A 100 14.09 29.16 -21.63
N ASN A 101 14.86 30.18 -21.25
CA ASN A 101 15.58 31.05 -22.20
C ASN A 101 16.81 30.38 -22.84
N LYS A 102 17.32 29.31 -22.25
CA LYS A 102 18.43 28.53 -22.82
C LYS A 102 17.94 27.51 -23.86
N SER A 103 16.65 27.20 -23.87
CA SER A 103 16.08 26.26 -24.81
C SER A 103 15.72 26.95 -26.13
N THR A 104 16.01 26.27 -27.23
CA THR A 104 15.60 26.68 -28.59
C THR A 104 14.34 25.96 -29.07
N THR A 105 13.93 24.91 -28.36
CA THR A 105 12.80 24.04 -28.71
C THR A 105 11.59 24.25 -27.80
N ALA A 106 11.74 24.99 -26.70
CA ALA A 106 10.66 25.29 -25.78
C ALA A 106 9.55 26.11 -26.43
N THR A 107 8.31 25.68 -26.19
CA THR A 107 7.10 26.46 -26.46
C THR A 107 6.14 26.34 -25.28
N TRP A 108 5.33 27.36 -25.03
CA TRP A 108 4.49 27.46 -23.84
C TRP A 108 3.06 27.82 -24.23
N CYS A 109 2.09 27.32 -23.47
CA CYS A 109 0.68 27.47 -23.78
C CYS A 109 0.13 28.79 -23.21
N ASP A 110 -0.13 29.76 -24.08
CA ASP A 110 -0.87 30.98 -23.75
C ASP A 110 -2.38 30.67 -23.82
N THR A 111 -2.93 30.20 -22.71
CA THR A 111 -4.34 29.82 -22.61
C THR A 111 -4.87 30.07 -21.21
N THR A 112 -6.16 30.41 -21.14
CA THR A 112 -6.91 30.51 -19.87
C THR A 112 -7.49 29.16 -19.45
N MET A 113 -7.35 28.12 -20.29
CA MET A 113 -7.84 26.77 -19.97
C MET A 113 -6.97 26.13 -18.89
N THR A 114 -7.63 25.56 -17.88
CA THR A 114 -6.97 24.72 -16.87
C THR A 114 -6.83 23.30 -17.40
N CYS A 115 -5.62 22.74 -17.29
CA CYS A 115 -5.37 21.32 -17.54
C CYS A 115 -6.08 20.49 -16.46
N LEU A 116 -7.15 19.79 -16.83
CA LEU A 116 -7.92 18.92 -15.95
C LEU A 116 -7.66 17.45 -16.30
N PRO A 117 -7.18 16.62 -15.35
CA PRO A 117 -7.02 15.18 -15.56
C PRO A 117 -8.26 14.51 -16.15
N GLY A 118 -8.07 13.63 -17.14
CA GLY A 118 -9.16 12.92 -17.83
C GLY A 118 -9.95 13.76 -18.85
N LYS A 119 -9.63 15.05 -19.02
CA LYS A 119 -10.17 15.88 -20.09
C LYS A 119 -9.10 16.15 -21.14
N PHE A 120 -9.27 15.56 -22.32
CA PHE A 120 -8.29 15.60 -23.42
C PHE A 120 -8.49 16.76 -24.41
N ASN A 121 -9.31 17.75 -24.07
CA ASN A 121 -9.60 18.90 -24.92
C ASN A 121 -8.73 20.12 -24.60
N TYR A 122 -7.53 19.93 -24.05
CA TYR A 122 -6.64 21.02 -23.71
C TYR A 122 -6.04 21.65 -24.98
N GLU A 123 -6.44 22.89 -25.27
CA GLU A 123 -5.92 23.65 -26.41
C GLU A 123 -4.77 24.55 -25.98
N CYS A 124 -3.69 24.53 -26.76
CA CYS A 124 -2.45 25.24 -26.48
C CYS A 124 -2.13 26.18 -27.65
N ARG A 125 -2.24 27.49 -27.42
CA ARG A 125 -1.65 28.49 -28.32
C ARG A 125 -0.20 28.69 -27.93
N GLU A 126 0.71 28.20 -28.77
CA GLU A 126 2.14 28.16 -28.47
C GLU A 126 2.79 29.55 -28.59
N ILE A 127 3.55 29.93 -27.57
CA ILE A 127 4.44 31.10 -27.55
C ILE A 127 5.85 30.69 -27.08
N HIS A 128 6.88 31.43 -27.48
CA HIS A 128 8.26 31.08 -27.12
C HIS A 128 8.65 31.40 -25.67
N SER A 129 8.06 32.46 -25.09
CA SER A 129 8.43 32.93 -23.76
C SER A 129 7.33 32.61 -22.75
N PRO A 130 7.62 31.94 -21.62
CA PRO A 130 6.61 31.64 -20.62
C PRO A 130 6.34 32.83 -19.68
N TYR A 131 7.11 33.91 -19.76
CA TYR A 131 7.08 35.02 -18.78
C TYR A 131 5.90 35.97 -18.96
N SER A 132 5.24 35.97 -20.12
CA SER A 132 4.00 36.71 -20.33
C SER A 132 2.77 35.99 -19.78
N ILE A 133 2.88 34.70 -19.47
CA ILE A 133 1.77 33.86 -18.99
C ILE A 133 1.62 34.07 -17.48
N LYS A 134 0.47 34.61 -17.07
CA LYS A 134 0.13 34.86 -15.67
C LYS A 134 -0.75 33.78 -15.05
N ASP A 135 -1.47 33.03 -15.89
CA ASP A 135 -2.35 31.97 -15.44
C ASP A 135 -1.53 30.71 -15.14
N PHE A 136 -1.79 30.12 -13.97
CA PHE A 136 -1.12 28.91 -13.51
C PHE A 136 -2.14 27.81 -13.23
N THR A 137 -1.82 26.59 -13.68
CA THR A 137 -2.55 25.40 -13.24
C THR A 137 -1.95 24.91 -11.93
N ALA A 138 -2.75 24.87 -10.88
CA ALA A 138 -2.38 24.25 -9.61
C ALA A 138 -2.56 22.74 -9.70
N SER A 139 -1.46 21.98 -9.72
CA SER A 139 -1.47 20.52 -9.68
C SER A 139 -1.25 20.05 -8.25
N PRO A 140 -2.19 19.30 -7.63
CA PRO A 140 -1.93 18.67 -6.35
C PRO A 140 -0.93 17.53 -6.53
N PHE A 141 -0.01 17.38 -5.59
CA PHE A 141 0.87 16.23 -5.50
C PHE A 141 1.18 15.90 -4.04
N ARG A 142 1.69 14.70 -3.79
CA ARG A 142 2.05 14.24 -2.45
C ARG A 142 3.49 13.76 -2.42
N ILE A 143 4.22 14.17 -1.39
CA ILE A 143 5.59 13.73 -1.13
C ILE A 143 5.78 13.59 0.38
N PHE A 144 6.44 12.52 0.83
CA PHE A 144 6.61 12.20 2.25
C PHE A 144 5.29 12.25 3.06
N GLY A 145 4.17 11.82 2.45
CA GLY A 145 2.85 11.84 3.08
C GLY A 145 2.18 13.21 3.18
N ASN A 146 2.87 14.30 2.80
CA ASN A 146 2.31 15.65 2.81
C ASN A 146 1.75 16.02 1.44
N GLU A 147 0.61 16.70 1.42
CA GLU A 147 0.00 17.24 0.20
C GLU A 147 0.47 18.69 -0.05
N PHE A 148 0.81 18.96 -1.30
CA PHE A 148 1.30 20.24 -1.80
C PHE A 148 0.61 20.58 -3.12
N LYS A 149 0.64 21.86 -3.49
CA LYS A 149 0.23 22.30 -4.83
C LYS A 149 1.41 22.92 -5.54
N ILE A 150 1.68 22.43 -6.75
CA ILE A 150 2.67 23.01 -7.64
C ILE A 150 1.96 23.83 -8.72
N TYR A 151 2.36 25.09 -8.85
CA TYR A 151 1.79 25.99 -9.84
C TYR A 151 2.61 25.93 -11.11
N THR A 152 1.94 25.57 -12.20
CA THR A 152 2.58 25.18 -13.45
C THR A 152 2.02 25.91 -14.65
N VAL A 153 2.87 26.07 -15.67
CA VAL A 153 2.50 26.49 -17.02
C VAL A 153 2.72 25.31 -17.95
N GLU A 154 1.70 24.93 -18.72
CA GLU A 154 1.83 23.85 -19.70
C GLU A 154 2.66 24.34 -20.90
N GLY A 155 3.45 23.45 -21.49
CA GLY A 155 4.24 23.72 -22.68
C GLY A 155 4.72 22.46 -23.38
N TYR A 156 5.58 22.63 -24.37
CA TYR A 156 6.26 21.54 -25.05
C TYR A 156 7.77 21.77 -25.03
N GLU A 157 8.50 20.67 -25.02
CA GLU A 157 9.96 20.67 -25.09
C GLU A 157 10.47 19.41 -25.79
N SER A 158 11.71 19.43 -26.27
CA SER A 158 12.43 18.25 -26.74
C SER A 158 12.95 17.43 -25.54
N LEU A 159 12.85 16.10 -25.64
CA LEU A 159 13.31 15.16 -24.62
C LEU A 159 14.32 14.19 -25.23
N ARG A 160 15.43 13.99 -24.55
CA ARG A 160 16.34 12.87 -24.75
C ARG A 160 16.60 12.18 -23.42
N MET A 161 16.43 10.86 -23.38
CA MET A 161 16.67 10.03 -22.20
C MET A 161 17.55 8.85 -22.59
N ALA A 162 18.68 8.73 -21.91
CA ALA A 162 19.62 7.65 -22.15
C ALA A 162 19.04 6.33 -21.65
N LEU A 163 19.12 5.30 -22.47
CA LEU A 163 18.81 3.92 -22.07
C LEU A 163 20.10 3.12 -21.99
N HIS A 164 20.23 2.30 -20.95
CA HIS A 164 21.22 1.25 -20.95
C HIS A 164 20.77 0.13 -21.89
N ASN A 165 21.73 -0.50 -22.58
CA ASN A 165 21.60 -1.65 -23.47
C ASN A 165 20.85 -1.43 -24.81
N LYS A 166 20.05 -0.37 -24.97
CA LYS A 166 19.45 -0.04 -26.27
C LYS A 166 20.50 0.51 -27.24
N LYS A 167 20.35 0.18 -28.53
CA LYS A 167 21.19 0.76 -29.62
C LYS A 167 21.02 2.28 -29.79
N SER A 168 19.95 2.86 -29.26
CA SER A 168 19.64 4.29 -29.38
C SER A 168 18.85 4.81 -28.19
N ASP A 169 19.12 6.06 -27.78
CA ASP A 169 18.39 6.78 -26.74
C ASP A 169 16.90 6.98 -27.09
N VAL A 170 16.07 7.20 -26.07
CA VAL A 170 14.70 7.70 -26.28
C VAL A 170 14.79 9.17 -26.65
N MET A 171 14.33 9.52 -27.84
CA MET A 171 14.36 10.88 -28.35
C MET A 171 13.00 11.30 -28.88
N TYR A 172 12.53 12.46 -28.45
CA TYR A 172 11.31 13.07 -28.93
C TYR A 172 11.51 14.58 -29.11
N ASP A 173 11.24 15.07 -30.31
CA ASP A 173 11.44 16.49 -30.62
C ASP A 173 10.44 17.41 -29.91
N LYS A 174 9.26 16.87 -29.56
CA LYS A 174 8.18 17.61 -28.94
C LYS A 174 7.37 16.72 -27.98
N VAL A 175 7.49 16.99 -26.68
CA VAL A 175 6.76 16.31 -25.61
C VAL A 175 6.05 17.31 -24.70
N PRO A 176 4.85 16.99 -24.18
CA PRO A 176 4.19 17.81 -23.18
C PRO A 176 5.01 17.92 -21.90
N VAL A 177 5.27 19.14 -21.45
CA VAL A 177 5.96 19.45 -20.18
C VAL A 177 5.20 20.51 -19.38
N LYS A 178 5.47 20.57 -18.08
CA LYS A 178 4.93 21.59 -17.16
C LYS A 178 6.09 22.38 -16.57
N LEU A 179 6.13 23.68 -16.79
CA LEU A 179 7.07 24.57 -16.09
C LEU A 179 6.52 24.90 -14.71
N ALA A 180 7.10 24.31 -13.67
CA ALA A 180 6.77 24.64 -12.30
C ALA A 180 7.43 25.95 -11.89
N ARG A 181 6.64 26.85 -11.33
CA ARG A 181 7.06 28.21 -10.98
C ARG A 181 7.21 28.42 -9.47
N HIS A 182 6.30 27.82 -8.69
CA HIS A 182 6.29 27.93 -7.23
C HIS A 182 5.41 26.85 -6.60
N LEU A 183 5.59 26.67 -5.29
CA LEU A 183 4.74 25.86 -4.42
C LEU A 183 3.77 26.73 -3.63
N ASP A 184 2.65 26.15 -3.19
CA ASP A 184 1.73 26.80 -2.26
C ASP A 184 2.31 27.01 -0.86
N ARG A 185 3.35 26.26 -0.47
CA ARG A 185 4.07 26.39 0.79
C ARG A 185 5.57 26.63 0.55
N TYR A 186 6.21 27.39 1.45
CA TYR A 186 7.61 27.81 1.32
C TYR A 186 8.67 26.73 1.63
N ASP A 187 8.29 25.49 1.93
CA ASP A 187 9.28 24.45 2.26
C ASP A 187 9.85 23.76 1.01
N ILE A 188 10.57 24.53 0.20
CA ILE A 188 11.27 24.04 -1.01
C ILE A 188 12.37 23.02 -0.70
N ARG A 189 12.70 22.81 0.58
CA ARG A 189 13.73 21.85 1.02
C ARG A 189 13.39 20.41 0.68
N ILE A 190 12.12 20.11 0.44
CA ILE A 190 11.65 18.80 -0.05
C ILE A 190 12.25 18.41 -1.41
N PHE A 191 12.70 19.39 -2.21
CA PHE A 191 13.28 19.19 -3.55
C PHE A 191 14.76 19.52 -3.63
N LYS A 192 15.51 19.23 -2.57
CA LYS A 192 16.95 19.51 -2.56
C LYS A 192 17.65 18.73 -3.67
N ASN A 193 18.44 19.43 -4.51
CA ASN A 193 19.27 18.84 -5.57
C ASN A 193 18.48 18.06 -6.62
N VAL A 194 17.27 18.52 -6.95
CA VAL A 194 16.40 17.96 -7.98
C VAL A 194 15.91 19.09 -8.90
N ASP A 195 15.88 18.82 -10.20
CA ASP A 195 15.61 19.81 -11.24
C ASP A 195 14.17 19.75 -11.79
N GLY A 196 13.38 18.78 -11.33
CA GLY A 196 12.00 18.58 -11.74
C GLY A 196 11.43 17.21 -11.31
N LEU A 197 10.29 16.82 -11.88
CA LEU A 197 9.62 15.56 -11.60
C LEU A 197 9.37 14.78 -12.89
N LEU A 198 9.52 13.46 -12.84
CA LEU A 198 9.12 12.52 -13.88
C LEU A 198 8.01 11.62 -13.33
N GLY A 199 6.80 11.85 -13.82
CA GLY A 199 5.61 11.09 -13.47
C GLY A 199 5.48 9.79 -14.26
N ILE A 200 5.32 8.66 -13.56
CA ILE A 200 5.08 7.33 -14.15
C ILE A 200 3.65 6.82 -13.91
N ALA A 201 2.73 7.69 -13.49
CA ALA A 201 1.32 7.33 -13.42
C ALA A 201 0.74 7.07 -14.83
N GLY A 202 -0.32 6.28 -14.88
CA GLY A 202 -1.03 5.96 -16.13
C GLY A 202 -1.64 7.20 -16.83
N PRO A 203 -1.95 7.07 -18.13
CA PRO A 203 -2.38 8.19 -18.98
C PRO A 203 -3.69 8.87 -18.55
N GLU A 204 -4.51 8.23 -17.73
CA GLU A 204 -5.85 8.70 -17.34
C GLU A 204 -5.82 9.93 -16.43
N VAL A 205 -4.76 10.11 -15.64
CA VAL A 205 -4.58 11.32 -14.81
C VAL A 205 -3.85 12.45 -15.55
N CYS A 206 -3.58 12.26 -16.83
CA CYS A 206 -3.04 13.30 -17.68
C CYS A 206 -4.16 14.11 -18.32
N CYS A 207 -3.91 15.39 -18.57
CA CYS A 207 -4.75 16.22 -19.44
C CYS A 207 -4.23 16.26 -20.89
N ARG A 208 -2.99 15.81 -21.09
CA ARG A 208 -2.28 15.74 -22.38
C ARG A 208 -1.61 14.38 -22.50
N THR A 209 -1.02 14.08 -23.65
CA THR A 209 -0.37 12.79 -23.90
C THR A 209 0.71 12.49 -22.86
N SER A 210 0.63 11.30 -22.23
CA SER A 210 1.65 10.84 -21.30
C SER A 210 2.90 10.37 -22.04
N ILE A 211 4.05 10.94 -21.70
CA ILE A 211 5.32 10.50 -22.27
C ILE A 211 5.72 9.12 -21.74
N TRP A 212 5.41 8.83 -20.48
CA TRP A 212 5.68 7.53 -19.87
C TRP A 212 4.90 6.42 -20.58
N ASP A 213 3.60 6.64 -20.81
CA ASP A 213 2.74 5.72 -21.56
C ASP A 213 3.27 5.45 -22.97
N ARG A 214 3.76 6.49 -23.67
CA ARG A 214 4.40 6.31 -24.99
C ARG A 214 5.63 5.41 -24.93
N ILE A 215 6.48 5.57 -23.90
CA ILE A 215 7.69 4.77 -23.73
C ILE A 215 7.30 3.31 -23.46
N ILE A 216 6.42 3.04 -22.51
CA ILE A 216 6.09 1.66 -22.10
C ILE A 216 5.23 0.91 -23.12
N ARG A 217 4.50 1.62 -24.01
CA ARG A 217 3.76 0.97 -25.12
C ARG A 217 4.66 0.21 -26.08
N GLU A 218 5.92 0.65 -26.28
CA GLU A 218 6.91 -0.12 -27.04
C GLU A 218 7.21 -1.49 -26.40
N TYR A 219 6.91 -1.64 -25.11
CA TYR A 219 7.13 -2.83 -24.29
C TYR A 219 5.80 -3.42 -23.79
N ARG A 220 4.71 -3.23 -24.54
CA ARG A 220 3.37 -3.77 -24.26
C ARG A 220 2.80 -3.38 -22.89
N GLY A 221 3.17 -2.21 -22.38
CA GLY A 221 2.71 -1.71 -21.08
C GLY A 221 3.40 -2.35 -19.87
N PHE A 222 4.49 -3.10 -20.07
CA PHE A 222 5.25 -3.70 -18.98
C PHE A 222 6.49 -2.90 -18.61
N PHE A 223 6.77 -2.82 -17.32
CA PHE A 223 8.04 -2.37 -16.79
C PHE A 223 8.31 -2.95 -15.39
N VAL A 224 9.59 -2.96 -14.98
CA VAL A 224 10.02 -3.43 -13.65
C VAL A 224 10.71 -2.31 -12.90
N ILE A 225 10.28 -2.07 -11.68
CA ILE A 225 10.94 -1.16 -10.73
C ILE A 225 11.90 -1.98 -9.87
N ASP A 226 13.19 -1.74 -10.02
CA ASP A 226 14.26 -2.39 -9.27
C ASP A 226 15.00 -1.32 -8.43
N ILE A 227 14.61 -1.18 -7.16
CA ILE A 227 15.24 -0.27 -6.20
C ILE A 227 16.19 -1.05 -5.30
N ASN A 228 17.46 -0.66 -5.26
CA ASN A 228 18.46 -1.24 -4.37
C ASN A 228 18.98 -0.18 -3.39
N PRO A 229 19.50 -0.60 -2.22
CA PRO A 229 20.10 0.33 -1.26
C PRO A 229 21.18 1.20 -1.93
N PRO A 230 21.25 2.51 -1.61
CA PRO A 230 22.19 3.43 -2.26
C PRO A 230 23.66 3.06 -2.02
N GLU A 231 23.97 2.31 -0.95
CA GLU A 231 25.32 1.80 -0.68
C GLU A 231 25.71 0.65 -1.63
N ASN A 232 24.75 0.03 -2.31
CA ASN A 232 24.99 -1.10 -3.20
C ASN A 232 25.45 -0.63 -4.60
N VAL A 233 26.73 -0.27 -4.71
CA VAL A 233 27.33 0.20 -5.97
C VAL A 233 27.33 -0.89 -7.06
N ARG A 234 27.31 -2.18 -6.67
CA ARG A 234 27.35 -3.30 -7.61
C ARG A 234 26.04 -3.46 -8.39
N PHE A 235 24.91 -3.20 -7.73
CA PHE A 235 23.57 -3.35 -8.30
C PHE A 235 22.82 -2.02 -8.20
N PRO A 236 23.08 -1.06 -9.10
CA PRO A 236 22.41 0.23 -9.06
C PRO A 236 20.91 0.07 -9.35
N SER A 237 20.10 0.95 -8.75
CA SER A 237 18.67 1.01 -9.01
C SER A 237 18.37 1.36 -10.47
N LYS A 238 17.38 0.69 -11.07
CA LYS A 238 16.97 0.91 -12.47
C LYS A 238 15.47 0.72 -12.66
N LEU A 239 14.92 1.34 -13.70
CA LEU A 239 13.64 0.93 -14.29
C LEU A 239 13.93 0.09 -15.53
N TYR A 240 13.54 -1.18 -15.53
CA TYR A 240 13.63 -2.02 -16.71
C TYR A 240 12.35 -1.90 -17.54
N LEU A 241 12.50 -1.83 -18.85
CA LEU A 241 11.39 -1.75 -19.79
C LEU A 241 11.05 -3.17 -20.25
N GLY A 242 9.78 -3.57 -20.17
CA GLY A 242 9.36 -4.97 -20.37
C GLY A 242 9.51 -5.85 -19.12
N THR A 243 9.38 -7.16 -19.29
CA THR A 243 9.53 -8.18 -18.21
C THR A 243 10.75 -9.08 -18.38
N ASP A 244 11.51 -8.96 -19.48
CA ASP A 244 12.57 -9.91 -19.91
C ASP A 244 13.70 -10.15 -18.88
N ARG A 245 13.79 -9.29 -17.85
CA ARG A 245 14.73 -9.46 -16.72
C ARG A 245 14.33 -10.59 -15.77
N LEU A 246 13.05 -10.92 -15.68
CA LEU A 246 12.49 -11.83 -14.69
C LEU A 246 11.86 -13.02 -15.40
N ALA A 247 12.00 -14.22 -14.83
CA ALA A 247 11.26 -15.37 -15.33
C ALA A 247 9.78 -15.20 -14.98
N ASP A 248 8.88 -15.45 -15.95
CA ASP A 248 7.43 -15.29 -15.74
C ASP A 248 6.89 -16.11 -14.56
N GLU A 249 7.53 -17.26 -14.27
CA GLU A 249 7.19 -18.16 -13.17
C GLU A 249 7.54 -17.60 -11.78
N ASP A 250 8.51 -16.69 -11.70
CA ASP A 250 8.89 -16.03 -10.43
C ASP A 250 7.93 -14.88 -10.07
N ILE A 251 7.18 -14.37 -11.05
CA ILE A 251 6.32 -13.21 -10.89
C ILE A 251 5.03 -13.60 -10.19
N LYS A 252 4.92 -13.23 -8.91
CA LYS A 252 3.68 -13.38 -8.14
C LYS A 252 2.74 -12.25 -8.52
N TRP A 253 1.72 -12.54 -9.33
CA TRP A 253 0.76 -11.54 -9.78
C TRP A 253 -0.35 -11.29 -8.76
N SER A 254 -0.71 -10.03 -8.56
CA SER A 254 -1.95 -9.63 -7.92
C SER A 254 -3.16 -9.99 -8.78
N GLU A 255 -4.32 -10.06 -8.12
CA GLU A 255 -5.58 -10.03 -8.82
C GLU A 255 -5.68 -8.79 -9.71
N LYS A 256 -6.37 -8.95 -10.86
CA LYS A 256 -6.68 -7.82 -11.74
C LYS A 256 -7.63 -6.89 -11.02
N ARG A 257 -7.37 -5.59 -11.13
CA ARG A 257 -8.23 -4.58 -10.52
C ARG A 257 -9.47 -4.31 -11.37
N GLN A 258 -10.52 -3.87 -10.68
CA GLN A 258 -11.63 -3.22 -11.35
C GLN A 258 -11.18 -1.87 -11.92
N VAL A 259 -11.55 -1.62 -13.16
CA VAL A 259 -11.24 -0.38 -13.89
C VAL A 259 -12.49 0.48 -14.04
N GLY A 260 -12.30 1.79 -14.16
CA GLY A 260 -13.40 2.73 -14.40
C GLY A 260 -13.25 4.08 -13.71
N GLY A 261 -12.25 4.23 -12.83
CA GLY A 261 -11.90 5.51 -12.21
C GLY A 261 -10.61 6.09 -12.80
N LEU A 262 -10.56 7.42 -12.98
CA LEU A 262 -9.37 8.11 -13.50
C LEU A 262 -8.13 7.83 -12.65
N VAL A 263 -8.24 8.01 -11.34
CA VAL A 263 -7.10 7.82 -10.41
C VAL A 263 -6.77 6.35 -10.25
N THR A 264 -7.78 5.47 -10.14
CA THR A 264 -7.61 4.04 -9.90
C THR A 264 -6.98 3.30 -11.09
N ASN A 265 -7.24 3.77 -12.31
CA ASN A 265 -6.65 3.19 -13.52
C ASN A 265 -5.19 3.63 -13.68
N SER A 266 -4.86 4.85 -13.24
CA SER A 266 -3.52 5.42 -13.36
C SER A 266 -2.55 5.01 -12.24
N SER A 267 -3.08 4.53 -11.10
CA SER A 267 -2.29 4.26 -9.91
C SER A 267 -1.61 2.90 -9.99
N LEU A 268 -0.39 2.83 -9.45
CA LEU A 268 0.33 1.57 -9.24
C LEU A 268 -0.24 0.86 -8.00
N GLN A 269 -1.48 0.41 -8.11
CA GLN A 269 -2.27 -0.10 -6.99
C GLN A 269 -2.59 -1.58 -7.16
N PHE A 270 -2.77 -2.29 -6.06
CA PHE A 270 -3.16 -3.70 -6.01
C PHE A 270 -3.89 -4.00 -4.69
N THR A 271 -4.52 -5.16 -4.62
CA THR A 271 -5.18 -5.62 -3.38
C THR A 271 -4.24 -6.53 -2.60
N MET A 272 -4.02 -6.18 -1.34
CA MET A 272 -3.21 -6.94 -0.40
C MET A 272 -4.12 -7.77 0.49
N TYR A 273 -3.82 -9.05 0.63
CA TYR A 273 -4.58 -10.01 1.42
C TYR A 273 -3.78 -10.48 2.63
N ASP A 274 -4.47 -10.73 3.74
CA ASP A 274 -3.91 -11.43 4.90
C ASP A 274 -2.57 -10.83 5.42
N LEU A 275 -2.48 -9.49 5.51
CA LEU A 275 -1.29 -8.81 6.01
C LEU A 275 -1.07 -9.16 7.49
N LYS A 276 0.08 -9.76 7.79
CA LYS A 276 0.43 -10.32 9.08
C LYS A 276 1.81 -9.89 9.53
N ILE A 277 1.96 -9.83 10.84
CA ILE A 277 3.26 -9.77 11.51
C ILE A 277 3.17 -10.51 12.83
N CYS A 278 4.24 -11.19 13.25
CA CYS A 278 4.23 -11.92 14.52
C CYS A 278 3.08 -12.94 14.64
N ASN A 279 2.68 -13.57 13.53
CA ASN A 279 1.52 -14.44 13.40
C ASN A 279 0.15 -13.78 13.72
N VAL A 280 0.10 -12.45 13.81
CA VAL A 280 -1.13 -11.68 14.04
C VAL A 280 -1.52 -10.94 12.76
N SER A 281 -2.80 -11.03 12.40
CA SER A 281 -3.36 -10.27 11.27
C SER A 281 -3.49 -8.80 11.64
N LEU A 282 -2.87 -7.92 10.85
CA LEU A 282 -2.98 -6.48 11.00
C LEU A 282 -4.35 -5.95 10.58
N PHE A 283 -5.05 -6.65 9.67
CA PHE A 283 -6.42 -6.27 9.29
C PHE A 283 -7.43 -6.61 10.38
N GLY A 284 -7.08 -7.49 11.32
CA GLY A 284 -7.90 -7.86 12.45
C GLY A 284 -9.28 -8.38 12.02
N LYS A 285 -10.34 -7.86 12.64
CA LYS A 285 -11.74 -8.16 12.29
C LYS A 285 -12.32 -7.20 11.24
N THR A 286 -11.54 -6.23 10.77
CA THR A 286 -12.03 -5.15 9.90
C THR A 286 -12.23 -5.63 8.47
N SER A 287 -11.28 -6.38 7.93
CA SER A 287 -11.31 -6.90 6.55
C SER A 287 -10.35 -8.07 6.40
N SER A 288 -10.50 -8.88 5.35
CA SER A 288 -9.52 -9.87 4.91
C SER A 288 -8.51 -9.30 3.90
N ASN A 289 -8.78 -8.12 3.37
CA ASN A 289 -7.97 -7.46 2.36
C ASN A 289 -7.95 -5.94 2.53
N TRP A 290 -6.96 -5.30 1.90
CA TRP A 290 -6.84 -3.87 1.86
C TRP A 290 -6.18 -3.40 0.58
N GLU A 291 -6.50 -2.20 0.12
CA GLU A 291 -5.84 -1.63 -1.05
C GLU A 291 -4.42 -1.13 -0.71
N ALA A 292 -3.45 -1.50 -1.53
CA ALA A 292 -2.06 -1.09 -1.42
C ALA A 292 -1.57 -0.41 -2.71
N THR A 293 -0.67 0.57 -2.58
CA THR A 293 -0.06 1.29 -3.70
C THR A 293 1.45 1.29 -3.61
N ILE A 294 2.11 1.34 -4.76
CA ILE A 294 3.55 1.57 -4.87
C ILE A 294 3.81 3.08 -4.89
N ASP A 295 4.52 3.58 -3.88
CA ASP A 295 4.76 5.02 -3.70
C ASP A 295 6.26 5.33 -3.74
N LEU A 296 6.74 5.85 -4.86
CA LEU A 296 8.14 6.22 -5.02
C LEU A 296 8.48 7.60 -4.43
N SER A 297 7.47 8.34 -3.95
CA SER A 297 7.64 9.68 -3.36
C SER A 297 8.09 9.66 -1.89
N THR A 298 8.26 8.48 -1.30
CA THR A 298 8.58 8.33 0.12
C THR A 298 9.41 7.09 0.42
N PRO A 299 10.35 7.15 1.39
CA PRO A 299 11.02 5.95 1.87
C PRO A 299 10.08 5.06 2.68
N TYR A 300 9.05 5.63 3.30
CA TYR A 300 8.32 4.97 4.37
C TYR A 300 7.30 3.96 3.83
N MET A 301 7.07 2.90 4.61
CA MET A 301 5.80 2.19 4.51
C MET A 301 4.74 3.03 5.25
N VAL A 302 3.65 3.37 4.56
CA VAL A 302 2.54 4.11 5.16
C VAL A 302 1.40 3.14 5.43
N LEU A 303 0.91 3.12 6.67
CA LEU A 303 -0.18 2.25 7.10
C LEU A 303 -1.36 3.08 7.62
N PRO A 304 -2.61 2.68 7.34
CA PRO A 304 -3.77 3.17 8.09
C PRO A 304 -3.53 3.14 9.60
N LYS A 305 -3.94 4.21 10.30
CA LYS A 305 -3.57 4.45 11.70
C LYS A 305 -3.83 3.26 12.62
N ASN A 306 -4.96 2.57 12.45
CA ASN A 306 -5.31 1.37 13.22
C ASN A 306 -4.34 0.20 12.97
N PHE A 307 -3.91 -0.03 11.73
CA PHE A 307 -2.93 -1.07 11.39
C PHE A 307 -1.55 -0.70 11.91
N TRP A 308 -1.18 0.58 11.84
CA TRP A 308 0.06 1.10 12.42
C TRP A 308 0.09 0.91 13.94
N ILE A 309 -0.98 1.26 14.67
CA ILE A 309 -1.05 1.05 16.13
C ILE A 309 -0.89 -0.44 16.45
N THR A 310 -1.60 -1.31 15.73
CA THR A 310 -1.52 -2.77 15.92
C THR A 310 -0.09 -3.24 15.74
N LEU A 311 0.55 -2.89 14.62
CA LEU A 311 1.94 -3.21 14.34
C LEU A 311 2.88 -2.77 15.48
N MET A 312 2.77 -1.52 15.92
CA MET A 312 3.65 -0.97 16.96
C MET A 312 3.45 -1.64 18.33
N LYS A 313 2.30 -2.28 18.59
CA LYS A 313 2.07 -3.06 19.82
C LYS A 313 2.76 -4.42 19.85
N TYR A 314 3.13 -4.96 18.69
CA TYR A 314 3.88 -6.21 18.59
C TYR A 314 5.39 -6.03 18.44
N LEU A 315 5.85 -4.79 18.29
CA LEU A 315 7.26 -4.46 18.13
C LEU A 315 7.83 -3.85 19.42
N PRO A 316 9.14 -4.01 19.68
CA PRO A 316 9.80 -3.44 20.85
C PRO A 316 10.07 -1.95 20.62
N VAL A 317 9.00 -1.17 20.55
CA VAL A 317 9.00 0.27 20.28
C VAL A 317 9.07 1.05 21.59
N ASP A 318 9.84 2.14 21.58
CA ASP A 318 9.88 3.09 22.69
C ASP A 318 8.46 3.66 22.98
N PRO A 319 7.96 3.60 24.23
CA PRO A 319 6.62 4.09 24.60
C PRO A 319 6.34 5.54 24.22
N SER A 320 7.38 6.39 24.15
CA SER A 320 7.27 7.78 23.69
C SER A 320 6.65 7.91 22.30
N CYS A 321 6.75 6.88 21.45
CA CYS A 321 6.17 6.93 20.11
C CYS A 321 4.63 7.09 20.10
N PHE A 322 3.95 6.72 21.19
CA PHE A 322 2.50 6.89 21.29
C PHE A 322 2.09 8.25 21.87
N THR A 323 3.00 8.96 22.52
CA THR A 323 2.73 10.23 23.23
C THR A 323 3.24 11.46 22.49
N ASP A 324 4.24 11.32 21.63
CA ASP A 324 4.85 12.45 20.94
C ASP A 324 3.98 12.99 19.79
N ASP A 325 3.78 14.32 19.80
CA ASP A 325 3.10 15.09 18.74
C ASP A 325 3.99 15.36 17.52
N THR A 326 5.12 14.64 17.38
CA THR A 326 6.06 14.86 16.27
C THR A 326 5.55 14.17 14.99
N GLN A 327 5.37 14.95 13.92
CA GLN A 327 5.05 14.44 12.59
C GLN A 327 6.31 14.45 11.72
N PRO A 328 6.66 13.34 11.02
CA PRO A 328 6.08 11.99 11.09
C PRO A 328 6.47 11.24 12.37
N ARG A 329 5.57 10.38 12.88
CA ARG A 329 5.80 9.53 14.07
C ARG A 329 6.78 8.40 13.74
N LEU A 330 8.06 8.73 13.68
CA LEU A 330 9.12 7.75 13.50
C LEU A 330 9.44 7.14 14.87
N CYS A 331 9.10 5.87 15.04
CA CYS A 331 9.31 5.17 16.30
C CYS A 331 10.75 4.67 16.44
N LYS A 332 11.38 4.95 17.57
CA LYS A 332 12.65 4.31 17.94
C LYS A 332 12.39 2.90 18.47
N LEU A 333 13.28 1.98 18.10
CA LEU A 333 13.25 0.60 18.55
C LEU A 333 14.24 0.43 19.71
N LEU A 334 13.86 -0.41 20.67
CA LEU A 334 14.73 -0.77 21.78
C LEU A 334 15.95 -1.54 21.26
N PRO A 335 17.17 -1.27 21.78
CA PRO A 335 18.39 -1.96 21.36
C PRO A 335 18.27 -3.48 21.52
N SER A 336 18.67 -4.25 20.51
CA SER A 336 18.68 -5.72 20.59
C SER A 336 19.49 -6.34 19.45
N GLU A 337 20.25 -7.38 19.78
CA GLU A 337 21.18 -8.09 18.88
C GLU A 337 20.49 -9.06 17.90
N ARG A 338 19.19 -9.34 18.06
CA ARG A 338 18.46 -10.29 17.20
C ARG A 338 17.85 -9.62 15.97
N TYR A 339 17.49 -10.41 14.96
CA TYR A 339 16.67 -9.95 13.84
C TYR A 339 15.23 -9.61 14.29
N PHE A 340 14.63 -8.63 13.62
CA PHE A 340 13.24 -8.23 13.69
C PHE A 340 12.33 -9.20 12.92
N PRO A 341 11.01 -9.19 13.19
CA PRO A 341 10.08 -10.08 12.52
C PRO A 341 9.90 -9.75 11.04
N ILE A 342 9.43 -10.73 10.29
CA ILE A 342 9.04 -10.59 8.89
C ILE A 342 7.55 -10.25 8.82
N MET A 343 7.22 -9.29 7.97
CA MET A 343 5.84 -8.99 7.59
C MET A 343 5.46 -9.83 6.37
N GLU A 344 4.28 -10.41 6.40
CA GLU A 344 3.82 -11.36 5.38
C GLU A 344 2.46 -10.95 4.84
N PHE A 345 2.24 -11.10 3.53
CA PHE A 345 0.94 -10.88 2.91
C PHE A 345 0.79 -11.73 1.65
N LYS A 346 -0.43 -11.76 1.10
CA LYS A 346 -0.80 -12.47 -0.13
C LYS A 346 -1.30 -11.47 -1.17
N LEU A 347 -1.14 -11.83 -2.44
CA LEU A 347 -1.54 -11.00 -3.59
C LEU A 347 -2.90 -11.38 -4.21
N SER A 348 -3.45 -12.50 -3.78
CA SER A 348 -4.74 -13.02 -4.22
C SER A 348 -5.39 -13.83 -3.11
N ASN A 349 -6.70 -14.05 -3.24
CA ASN A 349 -7.40 -15.01 -2.40
C ASN A 349 -7.17 -16.45 -2.86
N PRO A 350 -7.34 -17.46 -1.99
CA PRO A 350 -7.43 -18.84 -2.41
C PRO A 350 -8.54 -19.02 -3.44
N TYR A 351 -8.22 -19.68 -4.54
CA TYR A 351 -9.17 -19.96 -5.62
C TYR A 351 -9.14 -21.45 -5.97
N PHE A 352 -10.17 -21.90 -6.66
CA PHE A 352 -10.30 -23.29 -7.07
C PHE A 352 -10.08 -23.43 -8.58
N VAL A 353 -9.14 -24.28 -8.97
CA VAL A 353 -8.95 -24.70 -10.37
C VAL A 353 -9.25 -26.19 -10.42
N ASN A 354 -10.20 -26.61 -11.25
CA ASN A 354 -10.57 -28.02 -11.38
C ASN A 354 -10.90 -28.71 -10.03
N PHE A 355 -11.58 -27.99 -9.12
CA PHE A 355 -11.89 -28.42 -7.74
C PHE A 355 -10.67 -28.60 -6.81
N GLU A 356 -9.45 -28.32 -7.27
CA GLU A 356 -8.27 -28.22 -6.42
C GLU A 356 -8.17 -26.79 -5.86
N LYS A 357 -8.00 -26.68 -4.54
CA LYS A 357 -7.78 -25.39 -3.87
C LYS A 357 -6.33 -24.99 -4.11
N CYS A 358 -6.10 -23.92 -4.85
CA CYS A 358 -4.76 -23.37 -5.02
C CYS A 358 -4.55 -22.24 -4.01
N GLU A 359 -3.56 -22.42 -3.15
CA GLU A 359 -3.20 -21.45 -2.13
C GLU A 359 -2.28 -20.39 -2.74
N PRO A 360 -2.57 -19.10 -2.51
CA PRO A 360 -1.75 -18.02 -3.01
C PRO A 360 -0.41 -18.00 -2.27
N GLN A 361 0.66 -17.76 -3.03
CA GLN A 361 1.99 -17.64 -2.47
C GLN A 361 2.13 -16.40 -1.60
N THR A 362 2.85 -16.55 -0.49
CA THR A 362 3.14 -15.45 0.44
C THR A 362 4.27 -14.58 -0.08
N VAL A 363 4.09 -13.27 0.02
CA VAL A 363 5.11 -12.24 -0.14
C VAL A 363 5.59 -11.83 1.25
N LYS A 364 6.90 -11.66 1.39
CA LYS A 364 7.57 -11.39 2.66
C LYS A 364 8.35 -10.10 2.57
N ILE A 365 8.31 -9.29 3.63
CA ILE A 365 9.08 -8.05 3.78
C ILE A 365 9.78 -8.12 5.14
N PRO A 366 11.12 -8.18 5.20
CA PRO A 366 11.82 -8.16 6.48
C PRO A 366 11.77 -6.73 7.04
N LEU A 367 11.53 -6.59 8.35
CA LEU A 367 11.53 -5.27 8.96
C LEU A 367 12.92 -4.62 8.94
N GLU A 368 13.99 -5.41 8.83
CA GLU A 368 15.37 -4.98 8.66
C GLU A 368 15.54 -3.93 7.55
N ASN A 369 14.83 -4.10 6.43
CA ASN A 369 14.90 -3.18 5.29
C ASN A 369 14.17 -1.87 5.56
N LEU A 370 13.32 -1.84 6.58
CA LEU A 370 12.55 -0.67 7.01
C LEU A 370 13.16 -0.03 8.26
N LEU A 371 14.46 -0.21 8.49
CA LEU A 371 15.18 0.43 9.58
C LEU A 371 16.10 1.52 9.05
N GLU A 372 16.16 2.62 9.78
CA GLU A 372 17.20 3.65 9.66
C GLU A 372 18.07 3.59 10.93
N ASP A 373 19.39 3.47 10.75
CA ASP A 373 20.36 3.39 11.85
C ASP A 373 21.21 4.66 11.85
N ASP A 374 21.05 5.48 12.90
CA ASP A 374 21.84 6.71 13.10
C ASP A 374 23.16 6.44 13.86
N GLY A 375 23.49 5.17 14.10
CA GLY A 375 24.64 4.71 14.88
C GLY A 375 24.41 4.72 16.40
N LYS A 376 23.31 5.29 16.89
CA LYS A 376 22.93 5.31 18.31
C LYS A 376 21.62 4.57 18.57
N SER A 377 20.68 4.64 17.64
CA SER A 377 19.34 4.08 17.73
C SER A 377 18.85 3.65 16.35
N LYS A 378 18.05 2.58 16.34
CA LYS A 378 17.36 2.11 15.14
C LYS A 378 15.95 2.68 15.14
N THR A 379 15.59 3.34 14.05
CA THR A 379 14.28 3.94 13.84
C THR A 379 13.52 3.16 12.78
N ILE A 380 12.24 2.87 13.03
CA ILE A 380 11.41 2.15 12.06
C ILE A 380 10.80 3.13 11.06
N MET A 381 10.98 2.82 9.77
CA MET A 381 10.51 3.61 8.62
C MET A 381 9.06 3.25 8.24
N ILE A 382 8.20 3.12 9.25
CA ILE A 382 6.78 2.82 9.09
C ILE A 382 5.97 3.90 9.80
N VAL A 383 5.18 4.65 9.04
CA VAL A 383 4.46 5.83 9.52
C VAL A 383 2.95 5.63 9.38
N PRO A 384 2.13 6.24 10.25
CA PRO A 384 0.69 6.19 10.10
C PRO A 384 0.22 7.15 8.99
N ASP A 385 -0.85 6.78 8.28
CA ASP A 385 -1.57 7.62 7.33
C ASP A 385 -2.40 8.67 8.08
N GLU A 386 -1.71 9.61 8.75
CA GLU A 386 -2.33 10.72 9.48
C GLU A 386 -2.49 11.92 8.54
N PHE A 387 -3.72 12.14 8.09
CA PHE A 387 -4.09 13.45 7.55
C PHE A 387 -3.97 14.50 8.66
N ARG A 388 -3.56 15.73 8.32
CA ARG A 388 -3.50 16.86 9.27
C ARG A 388 -4.84 17.19 9.92
N ASP A 389 -5.95 16.66 9.39
CA ASP A 389 -7.25 16.76 10.02
C ASP A 389 -7.35 15.79 11.21
N LYS A 390 -7.71 16.34 12.37
CA LYS A 390 -8.03 15.63 13.62
C LYS A 390 -9.28 14.73 13.49
N SER A 391 -9.62 14.27 12.30
CA SER A 391 -10.66 13.27 12.11
C SER A 391 -10.17 11.96 12.72
N PRO A 392 -10.97 11.30 13.59
CA PRO A 392 -10.65 9.95 14.05
C PRO A 392 -10.72 8.91 12.92
N TYR A 393 -11.17 9.30 11.72
CA TYR A 393 -11.30 8.44 10.54
C TYR A 393 -10.40 8.91 9.40
N THR A 394 -9.60 8.00 8.85
CA THR A 394 -8.85 8.20 7.61
C THR A 394 -9.82 8.12 6.42
N LEU A 395 -9.94 9.20 5.65
CA LEU A 395 -10.75 9.22 4.42
C LEU A 395 -9.95 8.52 3.30
N ASN A 396 -10.42 7.37 2.84
CA ASN A 396 -9.77 6.48 1.86
C ASN A 396 -8.38 5.97 2.29
N PRO A 397 -8.29 5.17 3.37
CA PRO A 397 -7.02 4.65 3.86
C PRO A 397 -6.44 3.66 2.84
N SER A 398 -5.18 3.84 2.44
CA SER A 398 -4.46 2.89 1.60
C SER A 398 -3.10 2.59 2.22
N ILE A 399 -2.60 1.38 1.97
CA ILE A 399 -1.24 1.01 2.37
C ILE A 399 -0.29 1.49 1.28
N LYS A 400 0.72 2.29 1.62
CA LYS A 400 1.70 2.77 0.63
C LYS A 400 3.03 2.08 0.86
N LEU A 401 3.52 1.40 -0.17
CA LEU A 401 4.83 0.76 -0.16
C LEU A 401 5.87 1.74 -0.71
N GLY A 402 6.58 2.40 0.22
CA GLY A 402 7.70 3.29 -0.09
C GLY A 402 8.93 2.56 -0.61
N TYR A 403 9.88 3.30 -1.16
CA TYR A 403 11.03 2.71 -1.84
C TYR A 403 11.94 1.84 -0.95
N LYS A 404 11.92 2.00 0.39
CA LYS A 404 12.62 1.07 1.30
C LYS A 404 12.01 -0.33 1.31
N VAL A 405 10.69 -0.46 1.13
CA VAL A 405 10.03 -1.77 0.96
C VAL A 405 10.53 -2.44 -0.34
N LEU A 406 10.71 -1.65 -1.39
CA LEU A 406 11.15 -2.11 -2.71
C LEU A 406 12.62 -2.55 -2.74
N GLU A 407 13.41 -2.24 -1.70
CA GLU A 407 14.77 -2.81 -1.55
C GLU A 407 14.75 -4.33 -1.38
N SER A 408 13.62 -4.92 -0.92
CA SER A 408 13.40 -6.38 -0.85
C SER A 408 12.70 -6.99 -2.06
N LEU A 409 12.09 -6.18 -2.93
CA LEU A 409 11.11 -6.64 -3.92
C LEU A 409 11.36 -5.97 -5.28
N ASN A 410 11.41 -6.75 -6.35
CA ASN A 410 11.16 -6.21 -7.68
C ASN A 410 9.65 -6.04 -7.87
N VAL A 411 9.24 -4.89 -8.38
CA VAL A 411 7.84 -4.60 -8.70
C VAL A 411 7.67 -4.65 -10.21
N VAL A 412 6.87 -5.60 -10.70
CA VAL A 412 6.48 -5.70 -12.10
C VAL A 412 5.14 -5.01 -12.28
N VAL A 413 5.03 -4.13 -13.26
CA VAL A 413 3.79 -3.41 -13.55
C VAL A 413 3.26 -3.85 -14.90
N ASP A 414 1.99 -4.26 -14.93
CA ASP A 414 1.22 -4.57 -16.13
C ASP A 414 0.13 -3.49 -16.28
N THR A 415 0.40 -2.45 -17.07
CA THR A 415 -0.52 -1.31 -17.19
C THR A 415 -1.78 -1.64 -17.98
N GLU A 416 -1.70 -2.57 -18.94
CA GLU A 416 -2.86 -2.99 -19.74
C GLU A 416 -3.72 -4.03 -19.01
N GLY A 417 -3.10 -4.88 -18.20
CA GLY A 417 -3.76 -5.89 -17.38
C GLY A 417 -4.23 -5.39 -16.00
N TYR A 418 -3.89 -4.16 -15.63
CA TYR A 418 -4.25 -3.49 -14.36
C TYR A 418 -3.91 -4.33 -13.12
N ARG A 419 -2.67 -4.82 -13.07
CA ARG A 419 -2.17 -5.67 -11.97
C ARG A 419 -0.69 -5.42 -11.70
N ILE A 420 -0.27 -5.80 -10.51
CA ILE A 420 1.12 -5.67 -10.05
C ILE A 420 1.66 -7.07 -9.76
N GLY A 421 2.87 -7.33 -10.26
CA GLY A 421 3.65 -8.51 -9.92
C GLY A 421 4.72 -8.17 -8.88
N LEU A 422 4.99 -9.07 -7.95
CA LEU A 422 6.08 -8.92 -6.98
C LEU A 422 7.02 -10.11 -7.03
N VAL A 423 8.32 -9.83 -7.07
CA VAL A 423 9.37 -10.86 -7.01
C VAL A 423 10.32 -10.56 -5.85
N PRO A 424 10.51 -11.47 -4.88
CA PRO A 424 11.49 -11.28 -3.82
C PRO A 424 12.91 -11.33 -4.38
N LYS A 425 13.77 -10.41 -3.93
CA LYS A 425 15.14 -10.28 -4.46
C LYS A 425 16.13 -11.27 -3.85
N ASN A 426 16.03 -11.47 -2.53
CA ASN A 426 16.95 -12.28 -1.74
C ASN A 426 16.19 -13.17 -0.76
N GLU A 427 16.85 -14.21 -0.25
CA GLU A 427 16.39 -14.92 0.94
C GLU A 427 16.33 -13.96 2.13
N LEU A 428 15.14 -13.87 2.74
CA LEU A 428 14.87 -12.91 3.79
C LEU A 428 15.09 -13.58 5.15
N VAL A 429 16.01 -13.03 5.93
CA VAL A 429 16.25 -13.47 7.31
C VAL A 429 15.42 -12.59 8.25
N GLY A 430 14.72 -13.23 9.19
CA GLY A 430 13.99 -12.54 10.24
C GLY A 430 13.67 -13.48 11.40
N SER A 431 13.27 -12.92 12.54
CA SER A 431 13.02 -13.69 13.76
C SER A 431 11.76 -13.21 14.48
N LEU A 432 10.95 -14.18 14.92
CA LEU A 432 9.79 -13.92 15.78
C LEU A 432 10.20 -13.58 17.23
N SER A 433 11.47 -13.71 17.59
CA SER A 433 11.93 -13.49 18.97
C SER A 433 11.76 -12.06 19.50
N LYS A 434 11.52 -11.10 18.60
CA LYS A 434 11.28 -9.68 18.94
C LYS A 434 9.80 -9.32 19.01
N CYS A 435 8.92 -10.28 18.73
CA CYS A 435 7.48 -10.08 18.87
C CYS A 435 7.12 -9.95 20.34
N ALA A 436 6.24 -8.99 20.66
CA ALA A 436 5.66 -8.89 21.99
C ALA A 436 4.91 -10.20 22.34
N GLU A 437 5.00 -10.62 23.60
CA GLU A 437 4.26 -11.78 24.09
C GLU A 437 2.76 -11.49 24.09
N VAL A 438 1.97 -12.53 23.80
CA VAL A 438 0.52 -12.47 23.84
C VAL A 438 0.06 -12.68 25.30
N PRO A 439 -0.63 -11.71 25.92
CA PRO A 439 -1.10 -11.85 27.29
C PRO A 439 -2.19 -12.92 27.40
N VAL A 440 -2.17 -13.68 28.52
CA VAL A 440 -3.22 -14.65 28.84
C VAL A 440 -4.33 -13.95 29.61
N CYS A 441 -5.54 -13.95 29.06
CA CYS A 441 -6.70 -13.28 29.67
C CYS A 441 -7.29 -14.10 30.82
N ILE A 442 -7.82 -13.41 31.83
CA ILE A 442 -8.37 -14.00 33.05
C ILE A 442 -9.88 -13.81 33.09
N GLY A 443 -10.62 -14.81 33.56
CA GLY A 443 -12.06 -14.74 33.72
C GLY A 443 -12.80 -14.59 32.39
N ASP A 444 -13.65 -13.57 32.31
CA ASP A 444 -14.49 -13.26 31.13
C ASP A 444 -13.82 -12.23 30.19
N GLN A 445 -12.54 -11.91 30.40
CA GLN A 445 -11.80 -11.01 29.51
C GLN A 445 -11.68 -11.59 28.11
N VAL A 446 -11.78 -10.73 27.11
CA VAL A 446 -11.58 -11.09 25.71
C VAL A 446 -10.26 -10.51 25.25
N TYR A 447 -9.40 -11.35 24.67
CA TYR A 447 -8.17 -10.89 24.04
C TYR A 447 -8.50 -10.04 22.82
N GLU A 448 -7.94 -8.83 22.74
CA GLU A 448 -8.03 -7.94 21.59
C GLU A 448 -6.68 -7.88 20.86
N PRO A 449 -6.52 -8.63 19.74
CA PRO A 449 -5.27 -8.68 19.00
C PRO A 449 -4.82 -7.31 18.48
N ALA A 450 -5.73 -6.39 18.14
CA ALA A 450 -5.36 -5.08 17.60
C ALA A 450 -4.58 -4.22 18.61
N LEU A 451 -4.81 -4.44 19.91
CA LEU A 451 -4.19 -3.66 20.98
C LEU A 451 -3.15 -4.47 21.77
N ASN A 452 -3.07 -5.78 21.52
CA ASN A 452 -2.31 -6.76 22.28
C ASN A 452 -2.59 -6.68 23.79
N VAL A 453 -3.88 -6.56 24.17
CA VAL A 453 -4.33 -6.50 25.57
C VAL A 453 -5.58 -7.33 25.80
N CYS A 454 -5.79 -7.73 27.05
CA CYS A 454 -7.03 -8.32 27.50
C CYS A 454 -8.02 -7.20 27.87
N VAL A 455 -9.18 -7.19 27.22
CA VAL A 455 -10.22 -6.19 27.46
C VAL A 455 -11.27 -6.76 28.39
N ASP A 456 -11.64 -5.99 29.40
CA ASP A 456 -12.69 -6.37 30.35
C ASP A 456 -14.06 -6.45 29.66
N PRO A 457 -14.92 -7.40 30.04
CA PRO A 457 -16.28 -7.48 29.52
C PRO A 457 -17.10 -6.26 29.90
N MET A 458 -17.99 -5.81 29.01
CA MET A 458 -18.91 -4.70 29.27
C MET A 458 -20.04 -5.11 30.23
N CYS A 459 -19.73 -5.19 31.53
CA CYS A 459 -20.72 -5.59 32.54
C CYS A 459 -21.91 -4.63 32.66
N SER A 460 -21.73 -3.37 32.25
CA SER A 460 -22.78 -2.34 32.25
C SER A 460 -23.91 -2.61 31.25
N MET A 461 -23.72 -3.51 30.27
CA MET A 461 -24.82 -3.93 29.38
C MET A 461 -25.90 -4.74 30.12
N TRP A 462 -25.54 -5.37 31.24
CA TRP A 462 -26.46 -6.17 32.04
C TRP A 462 -26.87 -5.38 33.28
N LEU A 463 -28.18 -5.16 33.44
CA LEU A 463 -28.71 -4.48 34.62
C LEU A 463 -28.22 -5.20 35.89
N MET A 464 -27.71 -4.44 36.86
CA MET A 464 -27.24 -4.91 38.17
C MET A 464 -25.98 -5.80 38.19
N LYS A 465 -25.29 -6.02 37.06
CA LYS A 465 -23.95 -6.63 37.06
C LYS A 465 -22.85 -5.58 37.24
N ARG A 466 -21.76 -5.97 37.90
CA ARG A 466 -20.53 -5.18 38.04
C ARG A 466 -19.33 -6.08 37.75
N LEU A 467 -18.26 -5.48 37.24
CA LEU A 467 -17.00 -6.20 37.05
C LEU A 467 -16.36 -6.46 38.42
N ASN A 468 -16.01 -7.71 38.69
CA ASN A 468 -15.13 -8.04 39.82
C ASN A 468 -13.67 -7.76 39.41
N PRO A 469 -12.92 -6.90 40.12
CA PRO A 469 -11.57 -6.51 39.72
C PRO A 469 -10.53 -7.64 39.78
N GLU A 470 -10.76 -8.67 40.61
CA GLU A 470 -9.83 -9.80 40.79
C GLU A 470 -10.11 -10.93 39.80
N SER A 471 -11.37 -11.38 39.72
CA SER A 471 -11.75 -12.47 38.82
C SER A 471 -11.99 -12.01 37.38
N ARG A 472 -12.17 -10.70 37.15
CA ARG A 472 -12.54 -10.09 35.86
C ARG A 472 -13.81 -10.68 35.25
N VAL A 473 -14.70 -11.20 36.09
CA VAL A 473 -16.02 -11.75 35.73
C VAL A 473 -17.11 -10.73 36.05
N CYS A 474 -18.18 -10.71 35.24
CA CYS A 474 -19.35 -9.88 35.52
C CYS A 474 -20.25 -10.53 36.57
N GLU A 475 -20.16 -10.07 37.81
CA GLU A 475 -20.92 -10.59 38.94
C GLU A 475 -22.14 -9.73 39.25
N THR A 476 -23.23 -10.37 39.70
CA THR A 476 -24.39 -9.65 40.21
C THR A 476 -24.02 -8.88 41.47
N SER A 477 -24.29 -7.57 41.49
CA SER A 477 -23.98 -6.72 42.64
C SER A 477 -24.63 -7.26 43.92
N PHE A 478 -23.91 -7.15 45.03
CA PHE A 478 -24.39 -7.61 46.34
C PHE A 478 -25.73 -6.98 46.73
N LEU A 479 -25.90 -5.68 46.45
CA LEU A 479 -27.16 -4.97 46.65
C LEU A 479 -28.32 -5.55 45.84
N ALA A 480 -28.07 -5.93 44.58
CA ALA A 480 -29.08 -6.57 43.76
C ALA A 480 -29.43 -7.96 44.28
N LYS A 481 -28.43 -8.75 44.72
CA LYS A 481 -28.69 -10.05 45.38
C LYS A 481 -29.62 -9.86 46.58
N ILE A 482 -29.30 -8.91 47.48
CA ILE A 482 -30.16 -8.59 48.63
C ILE A 482 -31.56 -8.20 48.18
N LEU A 483 -31.69 -7.24 47.26
CA LEU A 483 -32.98 -6.73 46.80
C LEU A 483 -33.85 -7.83 46.18
N PHE A 484 -33.30 -8.68 45.32
CA PHE A 484 -34.02 -9.82 44.77
C PHE A 484 -34.43 -10.81 45.85
N THR A 485 -33.53 -11.16 46.78
CA THR A 485 -33.88 -12.07 47.87
C THR A 485 -34.97 -11.51 48.79
N THR A 486 -34.97 -10.20 49.05
CA THR A 486 -36.01 -9.53 49.85
C THR A 486 -37.34 -9.50 49.11
N ILE A 487 -37.36 -9.15 47.82
CA ILE A 487 -38.59 -9.14 47.01
C ILE A 487 -39.19 -10.54 46.95
N ILE A 488 -38.38 -11.57 46.66
CA ILE A 488 -38.83 -12.96 46.62
C ILE A 488 -39.39 -13.37 48.00
N SER A 489 -38.70 -13.05 49.09
CA SER A 489 -39.15 -13.38 50.45
C SER A 489 -40.48 -12.71 50.79
N VAL A 490 -40.66 -11.44 50.43
CA VAL A 490 -41.93 -10.71 50.64
C VAL A 490 -43.06 -11.31 49.81
N LEU A 491 -42.82 -11.66 48.55
CA LEU A 491 -43.81 -12.32 47.69
C LEU A 491 -44.24 -13.68 48.26
N VAL A 492 -43.29 -14.48 48.74
CA VAL A 492 -43.57 -15.77 49.38
C VAL A 492 -44.40 -15.59 50.65
N ILE A 493 -44.03 -14.63 51.52
CA ILE A 493 -44.80 -14.33 52.75
C ILE A 493 -46.22 -13.87 52.39
N ALA A 494 -46.38 -13.01 51.39
CA ALA A 494 -47.67 -12.54 50.92
C ALA A 494 -48.52 -13.70 50.39
N GLU A 495 -47.94 -14.63 49.63
CA GLU A 495 -48.63 -15.82 49.14
C GLU A 495 -49.09 -16.73 50.30
N PHE A 496 -48.23 -16.96 51.29
CA PHE A 496 -48.60 -17.70 52.51
C PHE A 496 -49.76 -17.03 53.25
N TYR A 497 -49.70 -15.71 53.43
CA TYR A 497 -50.76 -14.95 54.09
C TYR A 497 -52.08 -15.00 53.31
N CYS A 498 -52.04 -14.80 51.99
CA CYS A 498 -53.22 -14.93 51.13
C CYS A 498 -53.84 -16.33 51.18
N ASN A 499 -53.01 -17.38 51.18
CA ASN A 499 -53.49 -18.76 51.29
C ASN A 499 -54.10 -19.03 52.68
N PHE A 500 -53.47 -18.53 53.75
CA PHE A 500 -54.00 -18.63 55.10
C PHE A 500 -55.34 -17.88 55.24
N ALA A 501 -55.41 -16.63 54.78
CA ALA A 501 -56.62 -15.82 54.77
C ALA A 501 -57.73 -16.48 53.96
N ARG A 502 -57.42 -17.02 52.76
CA ARG A 502 -58.37 -17.79 51.94
C ARG A 502 -58.92 -19.01 52.71
N ARG A 503 -58.05 -19.81 53.33
CA ARG A 503 -58.47 -20.96 54.14
C ARG A 503 -59.33 -20.54 55.33
N HIS A 504 -59.00 -19.43 55.97
CA HIS A 504 -59.74 -18.90 57.11
C HIS A 504 -61.14 -18.40 56.70
N ILE A 505 -61.23 -17.63 55.60
CA ILE A 505 -62.50 -17.16 55.04
C ILE A 505 -63.38 -18.34 54.61
N LEU A 506 -62.82 -19.36 53.93
CA LEU A 506 -63.55 -20.58 53.56
C LEU A 506 -64.10 -21.33 54.79
N LYS A 507 -63.32 -21.40 55.89
CA LYS A 507 -63.80 -21.98 57.15
C LYS A 507 -64.96 -21.18 57.76
N ILE A 508 -64.86 -19.84 57.79
CA ILE A 508 -65.93 -18.99 58.32
C ILE A 508 -67.19 -19.09 57.46
N THR A 509 -67.07 -18.99 56.14
CA THR A 509 -68.22 -19.13 55.22
C THR A 509 -68.86 -20.50 55.31
N SER A 510 -68.09 -21.58 55.44
CA SER A 510 -68.66 -22.92 55.66
C SER A 510 -69.50 -23.03 56.94
N ARG A 511 -69.16 -22.26 57.99
CA ARG A 511 -69.91 -22.22 59.25
C ARG A 511 -71.15 -21.33 59.20
N LEU A 512 -71.19 -20.35 58.30
CA LEU A 512 -72.34 -19.45 58.11
C LEU A 512 -73.39 -20.01 57.13
N CYS A 513 -73.03 -21.03 56.34
CA CYS A 513 -73.94 -21.74 55.42
C CYS A 513 -74.50 -23.06 55.98
N GLN A 514 -74.15 -23.42 57.23
CA GLN A 514 -74.88 -24.39 58.05
C GLN A 514 -75.85 -23.62 58.95
#